data_AF-A0A954M0Q0-F1
#
_entry.id   AF-A0A954M0Q0-F1
#
_cell.length_a   1.000
_cell.length_b   1.000
_cell.length_c   1.000
_cell.angle_alpha   90.00
_cell.angle_beta   90.00
_cell.angle_gamma   90.00
#
_symmetry.space_group_name_H-M   'P 1'
#
loop_
_entity.id
_entity.type
_entity.pdbx_description
1 polymer ?
#
loop_
_entity_poly.entity_id
_entity_poly.type
_entity_poly.pdbx_seq_one_letter_code
_entity_poly.pdbx_strand_id
1 'polypeptide(L)'
;EIEGLAPDTLDQLLGSEWPGNVRELRAAVRQSVLNTTGTVILPESLPAELRGETEGVPTESTGAAKAANGKGLSSDLAKIVEPSLAAGETDLYAKTLEAMERYVITRVLQETEGNQSQAAEILGITRGKIRDRISTFRISLGTNVGIEDQSTG
;
A
#
# COMPACT_ATOMS: atom_id res chain seq x y z
N GLU A 1 6.56 -2.50 29.70
CA GLU A 1 7.31 -2.05 28.52
C GLU A 1 8.08 -3.22 27.96
N ILE A 2 8.33 -3.25 26.65
CA ILE A 2 9.13 -4.30 26.00
C ILE A 2 10.56 -3.80 25.89
N GLU A 3 11.49 -4.59 26.43
CA GLU A 3 12.91 -4.27 26.54
C GLU A 3 13.74 -4.86 25.39
N GLY A 4 13.21 -5.83 24.64
CA GLY A 4 13.91 -6.40 23.48
C GLY A 4 13.13 -7.43 22.68
N LEU A 5 13.75 -7.88 21.59
CA LEU A 5 13.29 -9.02 20.79
C LEU A 5 14.27 -10.18 20.98
N ALA A 6 13.75 -11.41 21.04
CA ALA A 6 14.60 -12.58 20.98
C ALA A 6 15.28 -12.68 19.59
N PRO A 7 16.51 -13.22 19.51
CA PRO A 7 17.23 -13.34 18.24
C PRO A 7 16.44 -14.13 17.19
N ASP A 8 15.79 -15.21 17.59
CA ASP A 8 14.96 -16.03 16.69
C ASP A 8 13.75 -15.25 16.14
N THR A 9 13.18 -14.34 16.93
CA THR A 9 12.10 -13.42 16.51
C THR A 9 12.61 -12.46 15.44
N LEU A 10 13.84 -11.97 15.61
CA LEU A 10 14.47 -11.03 14.69
C LEU A 10 14.79 -11.71 13.35
N ASP A 11 15.27 -12.96 13.38
CA ASP A 11 15.49 -13.77 12.18
C ASP A 11 14.19 -14.03 11.41
N GLN A 12 13.07 -14.33 12.11
CA GLN A 12 11.77 -14.47 11.45
C GLN A 12 11.27 -13.17 10.81
N LEU A 13 11.47 -12.03 11.48
CA LEU A 13 11.10 -10.72 10.92
C LEU A 13 11.95 -10.32 9.71
N LEU A 14 13.25 -10.67 9.72
CA LEU A 14 14.17 -10.39 8.62
C LEU A 14 13.99 -11.33 7.43
N GLY A 15 13.58 -12.59 7.68
CA GLY A 15 13.34 -13.59 6.65
C GLY A 15 11.99 -13.49 5.95
N SER A 16 11.07 -12.67 6.48
CA SER A 16 9.72 -12.52 5.92
C SER A 16 9.68 -11.50 4.78
N GLU A 17 8.96 -11.82 3.72
CA GLU A 17 8.69 -10.89 2.61
C GLU A 17 7.58 -9.93 3.04
N TRP A 18 7.87 -8.63 3.10
CA TRP A 18 6.93 -7.57 3.53
C TRP A 18 6.34 -6.84 2.31
N PRO A 19 5.34 -7.40 1.61
CA PRO A 19 4.80 -6.81 0.38
C PRO A 19 4.20 -5.40 0.62
N GLY A 20 3.74 -5.11 1.83
CA GLY A 20 3.24 -3.79 2.26
C GLY A 20 4.30 -2.85 2.87
N ASN A 21 5.60 -3.15 2.74
CA ASN A 21 6.71 -2.38 3.31
C ASN A 21 6.58 -2.20 4.85
N VAL A 22 7.09 -1.07 5.38
CA VAL A 22 7.14 -0.70 6.80
C VAL A 22 5.75 -0.69 7.47
N ARG A 23 4.65 -0.55 6.73
CA ARG A 23 3.28 -0.59 7.30
C ARG A 23 2.96 -1.97 7.86
N GLU A 24 3.32 -3.04 7.14
CA GLU A 24 3.09 -4.41 7.58
C GLU A 24 4.06 -4.81 8.68
N LEU A 25 5.34 -4.46 8.56
CA LEU A 25 6.31 -4.64 9.63
C LEU A 25 5.83 -3.96 10.93
N ARG A 26 5.34 -2.72 10.85
CA ARG A 26 4.80 -1.99 12.00
C ARG A 26 3.52 -2.62 12.54
N ALA A 27 2.67 -3.20 11.69
CA ALA A 27 1.47 -3.90 12.13
C ALA A 27 1.82 -5.19 12.87
N ALA A 28 2.70 -6.01 12.30
CA ALA A 28 3.22 -7.23 12.89
C ALA A 28 3.91 -6.98 14.23
N VAL A 29 4.80 -5.98 14.32
CA VAL A 29 5.47 -5.60 15.58
C VAL A 29 4.44 -5.12 16.61
N ARG A 30 3.46 -4.29 16.21
CA ARG A 30 2.39 -3.86 17.14
C ARG A 30 1.58 -5.03 17.68
N GLN A 31 1.19 -5.96 16.83
CA GLN A 31 0.45 -7.15 17.23
C GLN A 31 1.29 -8.05 18.14
N SER A 32 2.59 -8.19 17.85
CA SER A 32 3.53 -8.96 18.66
C SER A 32 3.69 -8.37 20.06
N VAL A 33 3.77 -7.03 20.17
CA VAL A 33 3.81 -6.32 21.46
C VAL A 33 2.53 -6.57 22.26
N LEU A 34 1.37 -6.58 21.61
CA LEU A 34 0.08 -6.85 22.27
C LEU A 34 -0.06 -8.31 22.74
N ASN A 35 0.54 -9.25 22.01
CA ASN A 35 0.51 -10.68 22.34
C ASN A 35 1.61 -11.10 23.32
N THR A 36 2.62 -10.25 23.53
CA THR A 36 3.74 -10.58 24.43
C THR A 36 3.32 -10.35 25.87
N THR A 37 3.45 -11.38 26.71
CA THR A 37 3.13 -11.30 28.15
C THR A 37 4.33 -10.91 29.02
N GLY A 38 5.52 -10.74 28.42
CA GLY A 38 6.78 -10.42 29.10
C GLY A 38 7.50 -9.17 28.58
N THR A 39 8.76 -9.00 28.97
CA THR A 39 9.62 -7.89 28.51
C THR A 39 10.33 -8.19 27.18
N VAL A 40 10.28 -9.43 26.69
CA VAL A 40 10.96 -9.86 25.45
C VAL A 40 9.94 -10.47 24.49
N ILE A 41 9.95 -10.01 23.24
CA ILE A 41 9.10 -10.58 22.18
C ILE A 41 9.72 -11.90 21.69
N LEU A 42 8.97 -12.98 21.90
CA LEU A 42 9.33 -14.33 21.46
C LEU A 42 8.70 -14.65 20.08
N PRO A 43 9.21 -15.64 19.34
CA PRO A 43 8.66 -16.03 18.03
C PRO A 43 7.18 -16.46 18.15
N GLU A 44 6.83 -17.04 19.29
CA GLU A 44 5.47 -17.40 19.70
C GLU A 44 4.57 -16.22 20.08
N SER A 45 5.02 -14.98 19.91
CA SER A 45 4.20 -13.77 20.00
C SER A 45 3.95 -13.13 18.62
N LEU A 46 4.82 -13.43 17.65
CA LEU A 46 4.52 -13.70 16.23
C LEU A 46 3.06 -13.66 15.73
N PRO A 47 2.60 -12.85 14.75
CA PRO A 47 1.42 -13.23 13.97
C PRO A 47 1.61 -14.62 13.34
N ALA A 48 0.54 -15.41 13.26
CA ALA A 48 0.59 -16.79 12.73
C ALA A 48 1.17 -16.85 11.29
N GLU A 49 0.98 -15.78 10.52
CA GLU A 49 1.54 -15.56 9.18
C GLU A 49 3.08 -15.66 9.15
N LEU A 50 3.76 -15.21 10.21
CA LEU A 50 5.23 -15.20 10.29
C LEU A 50 5.81 -16.46 10.94
N ARG A 51 4.98 -17.26 11.65
CA ARG A 51 5.42 -18.49 12.32
C ARG A 51 5.52 -19.69 11.38
N GLY A 52 5.04 -19.56 10.14
CA GLY A 52 5.02 -20.67 9.18
C GLY A 52 3.98 -21.75 9.52
N GLU A 53 3.11 -21.51 10.50
CA GLU A 53 2.00 -22.39 10.88
C GLU A 53 0.80 -22.10 9.96
N THR A 54 0.91 -22.50 8.70
CA THR A 54 -0.26 -22.59 7.81
C THR A 54 -1.02 -23.89 8.11
N GLU A 55 -1.74 -23.95 9.23
CA GLU A 55 -2.82 -24.93 9.40
C GLU A 55 -4.16 -24.24 9.10
N GLY A 56 -4.81 -24.72 8.04
CA GLY A 56 -5.89 -24.02 7.37
C GLY A 56 -7.22 -24.03 8.10
N VAL A 57 -7.90 -22.88 8.09
CA VAL A 57 -9.36 -22.70 8.14
C VAL A 57 -9.68 -21.42 7.32
N PRO A 58 -10.77 -21.39 6.52
CA PRO A 58 -10.83 -20.63 5.28
C PRO A 58 -11.22 -19.16 5.46
N THR A 59 -10.70 -18.35 4.54
CA THR A 59 -11.39 -17.24 3.86
C THR A 59 -12.70 -16.76 4.51
N GLU A 60 -12.61 -15.87 5.48
CA GLU A 60 -13.62 -14.83 5.68
C GLU A 60 -13.10 -13.53 5.10
N SER A 61 -13.21 -13.49 3.77
CA SER A 61 -13.34 -12.27 3.01
C SER A 61 -14.64 -11.56 3.42
N THR A 62 -14.53 -10.51 4.24
CA THR A 62 -15.45 -9.35 4.26
C THR A 62 -14.65 -8.18 4.87
N GLY A 63 -14.32 -7.08 4.19
CA GLY A 63 -15.02 -6.46 3.07
C GLY A 63 -14.27 -6.49 1.74
N ALA A 64 -15.02 -6.95 0.74
CA ALA A 64 -14.85 -6.56 -0.64
C ALA A 64 -15.07 -5.03 -0.77
N ALA A 65 -13.97 -4.28 -0.72
CA ALA A 65 -13.88 -2.99 -1.38
C ALA A 65 -12.47 -2.83 -1.98
N LYS A 66 -12.35 -3.30 -3.22
CA LYS A 66 -11.40 -2.84 -4.24
C LYS A 66 -9.95 -3.34 -4.15
N ALA A 67 -9.79 -4.65 -4.12
CA ALA A 67 -8.63 -5.32 -4.69
C ALA A 67 -8.69 -5.24 -6.23
N ALA A 68 -8.23 -4.13 -6.81
CA ALA A 68 -8.03 -4.02 -8.26
C ALA A 68 -6.68 -3.42 -8.68
N ASN A 69 -5.85 -2.89 -7.78
CA ASN A 69 -4.64 -2.14 -8.19
C ASN A 69 -3.30 -2.64 -7.62
N GLY A 70 -3.25 -3.83 -7.01
CA GLY A 70 -2.04 -4.35 -6.37
C GLY A 70 -0.98 -4.97 -7.30
N LYS A 71 -1.34 -5.30 -8.54
CA LYS A 71 -0.41 -5.72 -9.61
C LYS A 71 -0.39 -4.63 -10.68
N GLY A 72 0.42 -3.59 -10.53
CA GLY A 72 0.37 -2.46 -11.47
C GLY A 72 1.69 -1.77 -11.70
N LEU A 73 2.29 -1.19 -10.67
CA LEU A 73 3.37 -0.23 -10.89
C LEU A 73 4.63 -0.83 -11.55
N SER A 74 5.16 -1.95 -11.05
CA SER A 74 6.35 -2.58 -11.64
C SER A 74 6.08 -3.07 -13.07
N SER A 75 4.91 -3.66 -13.33
CA SER A 75 4.54 -4.11 -14.67
C SER A 75 4.32 -2.93 -15.63
N ASP A 76 3.76 -1.82 -15.16
CA ASP A 76 3.47 -0.65 -15.98
C ASP A 76 4.75 0.15 -16.27
N LEU A 77 5.70 0.18 -15.32
CA LEU A 77 7.03 0.73 -15.57
C LEU A 77 7.83 -0.14 -16.56
N ALA A 78 7.75 -1.48 -16.45
CA ALA A 78 8.41 -2.39 -17.39
C ALA A 78 7.92 -2.16 -18.84
N LYS A 79 6.60 -2.01 -19.03
CA LYS A 79 5.99 -1.68 -20.33
C LYS A 79 6.43 -0.34 -20.91
N ILE A 80 6.94 0.59 -20.10
CA ILE A 80 7.45 1.89 -20.55
C ILE A 80 8.95 1.79 -20.85
N VAL A 81 9.70 1.16 -19.96
CA VAL A 81 11.17 1.11 -20.01
C VAL A 81 11.67 0.21 -21.14
N GLU A 82 11.12 -0.98 -21.29
CA GLU A 82 11.56 -1.97 -22.29
C GLU A 82 11.48 -1.45 -23.74
N PRO A 83 10.35 -0.89 -24.22
CA PRO A 83 10.28 -0.38 -25.59
C PRO A 83 11.08 0.91 -25.79
N SER A 84 11.14 1.82 -24.81
CA SER A 84 11.93 3.06 -24.94
C SER A 84 13.44 2.80 -24.96
N LEU A 85 13.93 1.79 -24.22
CA LEU A 85 15.32 1.32 -24.33
C LEU A 85 15.60 0.69 -25.69
N ALA A 86 14.69 -0.14 -26.21
CA ALA A 86 14.82 -0.73 -27.53
C ALA A 86 14.78 0.30 -28.67
N ALA A 87 14.03 1.39 -28.48
CA ALA A 87 13.90 2.49 -29.44
C ALA A 87 15.01 3.55 -29.33
N GLY A 88 15.88 3.50 -28.31
CA GLY A 88 16.93 4.49 -28.08
C GLY A 88 16.40 5.88 -27.73
N GLU A 89 15.22 5.97 -27.11
CA GLU A 89 14.57 7.23 -26.77
C GLU A 89 15.30 7.98 -25.64
N THR A 90 15.46 9.29 -25.80
CA THR A 90 16.14 10.14 -24.79
C THR A 90 15.22 10.68 -23.70
N ASP A 91 13.90 10.48 -23.81
CA ASP A 91 12.89 11.02 -22.88
C ASP A 91 12.39 10.02 -21.81
N LEU A 92 13.03 8.84 -21.72
CA LEU A 92 12.63 7.75 -20.83
C LEU A 92 12.49 8.19 -19.36
N TYR A 93 13.39 9.05 -18.87
CA TYR A 93 13.31 9.60 -17.52
C TYR A 93 12.03 10.40 -17.26
N ALA A 94 11.62 11.23 -18.22
CA ALA A 94 10.39 12.03 -18.09
C ALA A 94 9.15 11.13 -18.10
N LYS A 95 9.10 10.14 -18.99
CA LYS A 95 7.98 9.19 -19.09
C LYS A 95 7.80 8.33 -17.84
N THR A 96 8.91 7.79 -17.32
CA THR A 96 8.88 6.98 -16.09
C THR A 96 8.50 7.80 -14.87
N LEU A 97 9.06 9.00 -14.72
CA LEU A 97 8.71 9.92 -13.64
C LEU A 97 7.23 10.30 -13.67
N GLU A 98 6.67 10.58 -14.85
CA GLU A 98 5.24 10.88 -15.01
C GLU A 98 4.37 9.69 -14.60
N ALA A 99 4.73 8.47 -15.02
CA ALA A 99 4.00 7.26 -14.67
C ALA A 99 4.02 6.99 -13.16
N MET A 100 5.18 7.12 -12.52
CA MET A 100 5.32 7.01 -11.06
C MET A 100 4.50 8.08 -10.33
N GLU A 101 4.60 9.33 -10.76
CA GLU A 101 3.91 10.46 -10.14
C GLU A 101 2.38 10.28 -10.23
N ARG A 102 1.87 9.86 -11.40
CA ARG A 102 0.45 9.55 -11.58
C ARG A 102 -0.03 8.46 -10.64
N TYR A 103 0.73 7.38 -10.50
CA TYR A 103 0.36 6.27 -9.62
C TYR A 103 0.30 6.70 -8.15
N VAL A 104 1.36 7.34 -7.66
CA VAL A 104 1.48 7.72 -6.25
C VAL A 104 0.40 8.75 -5.87
N ILE A 105 0.17 9.77 -6.71
CA ILE A 105 -0.89 10.76 -6.47
C ILE A 105 -2.26 10.11 -6.47
N THR A 106 -2.55 9.24 -7.44
CA THR A 106 -3.86 8.58 -7.53
C THR A 106 -4.09 7.66 -6.34
N ARG A 107 -3.07 6.91 -5.90
CA ARG A 107 -3.19 6.00 -4.76
C ARG A 107 -3.43 6.74 -3.45
N VAL A 108 -2.71 7.84 -3.22
CA VAL A 108 -2.91 8.65 -2.02
C VAL A 108 -4.27 9.35 -2.05
N LEU A 109 -4.70 9.88 -3.20
CA LEU A 109 -6.05 10.46 -3.32
C LEU A 109 -7.16 9.43 -3.10
N GLN A 110 -6.96 8.17 -3.47
CA GLN A 110 -7.91 7.10 -3.15
C GLN A 110 -7.96 6.82 -1.65
N GLU A 111 -6.80 6.76 -0.98
CA GLU A 111 -6.71 6.54 0.47
C GLU A 111 -7.32 7.71 1.26
N THR A 112 -7.20 8.95 0.76
CA THR A 112 -7.78 10.14 1.40
C THR A 112 -9.18 10.48 0.90
N GLU A 113 -9.84 9.58 0.17
CA GLU A 113 -11.18 9.78 -0.39
C GLU A 113 -11.32 11.10 -1.20
N GLY A 114 -10.25 11.53 -1.86
CA GLY A 114 -10.18 12.76 -2.65
C GLY A 114 -9.85 14.01 -1.84
N ASN A 115 -9.56 13.91 -0.54
CA ASN A 115 -9.09 15.03 0.26
C ASN A 115 -7.69 15.46 -0.16
N GLN A 116 -7.63 16.50 -1.01
CA GLN A 116 -6.40 17.01 -1.60
C GLN A 116 -5.44 17.63 -0.56
N SER A 117 -5.97 18.20 0.52
CA SER A 117 -5.14 18.81 1.58
C SER A 117 -4.41 17.72 2.37
N GLN A 118 -5.14 16.67 2.74
CA GLN A 118 -4.59 15.51 3.41
C GLN A 118 -3.64 14.72 2.49
N ALA A 119 -3.96 14.60 1.21
CA ALA A 119 -3.07 13.99 0.23
C ALA A 119 -1.76 14.78 0.07
N ALA A 120 -1.82 16.11 0.10
CA ALA A 120 -0.65 16.99 0.01
C ALA A 120 0.27 16.83 1.22
N GLU A 121 -0.30 16.72 2.41
CA GLU A 121 0.42 16.44 3.65
C GLU A 121 1.12 15.08 3.60
N ILE A 122 0.41 14.02 3.20
CA ILE A 122 0.97 12.66 3.07
C ILE A 122 2.08 12.60 2.02
N LEU A 123 1.92 13.32 0.90
CA LEU A 123 2.89 13.35 -0.19
C LEU A 123 4.06 14.32 0.04
N GLY A 124 4.01 15.14 1.10
CA GLY A 124 5.05 16.12 1.39
C GLY A 124 5.18 17.21 0.31
N ILE A 125 4.11 17.51 -0.42
CA ILE A 125 4.09 18.54 -1.49
C ILE A 125 2.99 19.57 -1.24
N THR A 126 3.06 20.69 -1.96
CA THR A 126 2.02 21.72 -1.83
C THR A 126 0.70 21.27 -2.43
N ARG A 127 -0.41 21.72 -1.85
CA ARG A 127 -1.77 21.51 -2.40
C ARG A 127 -1.90 22.03 -3.84
N GLY A 128 -1.21 23.12 -4.16
CA GLY A 128 -1.13 23.66 -5.52
C GLY A 128 -0.57 22.63 -6.50
N LYS A 129 0.53 21.96 -6.16
CA LYS A 129 1.14 20.91 -6.98
C LYS A 129 0.18 19.72 -7.20
N ILE A 130 -0.57 19.31 -6.17
CA ILE A 130 -1.59 18.26 -6.34
C ILE A 130 -2.70 18.69 -7.28
N ARG A 131 -3.23 19.91 -7.12
CA ARG A 131 -4.28 20.43 -7.99
C ARG A 131 -3.83 20.48 -9.44
N ASP A 132 -2.61 20.96 -9.69
CA ASP A 132 -2.02 21.03 -11.02
C ASP A 132 -1.80 19.63 -11.62
N ARG A 133 -1.44 18.64 -10.80
CA ARG A 133 -1.31 17.24 -11.26
C ARG A 133 -2.65 16.56 -11.53
N ILE A 134 -3.69 16.83 -10.73
CA ILE A 134 -5.04 16.30 -10.98
C ILE A 134 -5.58 16.79 -12.32
N SER A 135 -5.40 18.08 -12.64
CA SER A 135 -5.80 18.65 -13.93
C SER A 135 -4.94 18.12 -15.09
N THR A 136 -3.63 18.02 -14.90
CA THR A 136 -2.68 17.52 -15.91
C THR A 136 -2.99 16.06 -16.28
N PHE A 137 -3.28 15.22 -15.29
CA PHE A 137 -3.48 13.78 -15.50
C PHE A 137 -4.94 13.38 -15.72
N ARG A 138 -5.88 14.34 -15.74
CA ARG A 138 -7.33 14.11 -15.87
C ARG A 138 -7.83 13.03 -14.91
N ILE A 139 -7.38 13.07 -13.65
CA ILE A 139 -7.78 12.09 -12.64
C ILE A 139 -9.21 12.43 -12.20
N SER A 140 -10.19 11.69 -12.71
CA SER A 140 -11.58 11.74 -12.25
C SER A 140 -11.77 10.72 -11.13
N LEU A 141 -11.81 11.17 -9.87
CA LEU A 141 -12.28 10.31 -8.78
C LEU A 141 -13.79 10.10 -8.97
N GLY A 142 -14.18 8.89 -9.38
CA GLY A 142 -15.58 8.49 -9.40
C GLY A 142 -16.11 8.44 -7.98
N THR A 143 -16.80 9.50 -7.55
CA THR A 143 -17.59 9.52 -6.33
C THR A 143 -18.69 8.48 -6.47
N ASN A 144 -18.50 7.29 -5.89
CA ASN A 144 -19.57 6.31 -5.80
C ASN A 144 -20.50 6.74 -4.66
N VAL A 145 -21.46 7.60 -4.97
CA VAL A 145 -22.53 8.03 -4.06
C VAL A 145 -23.65 6.99 -4.13
N GLY A 146 -23.95 6.39 -2.97
CA GLY A 146 -25.26 5.91 -2.50
C GLY A 146 -26.18 5.16 -3.46
N ILE A 147 -26.46 3.89 -3.14
CA ILE A 147 -27.61 3.14 -3.64
C ILE A 147 -28.89 3.91 -3.23
N GLU A 148 -29.58 4.51 -4.20
CA GLU A 148 -30.96 4.96 -4.02
C GLU A 148 -31.85 3.71 -3.89
N ASP A 149 -32.30 3.44 -2.67
CA ASP A 149 -33.43 2.54 -2.42
C ASP A 149 -34.69 3.20 -2.98
N GLN A 150 -35.11 2.74 -4.16
CA GLN A 150 -36.44 3.02 -4.70
C GLN A 150 -37.28 1.74 -4.56
N SER A 151 -37.56 1.32 -3.33
CA SER A 151 -38.63 0.35 -3.09
C SER A 151 -39.97 1.06 -3.30
N THR A 152 -40.51 0.93 -4.51
CA THR A 152 -41.86 1.31 -4.87
C THR A 152 -42.85 0.41 -4.12
N GLY A 153 -43.71 1.01 -3.30
CA GLY A 153 -44.91 0.36 -2.74
C GLY A 153 -46.12 0.50 -3.65
#